data_AF-A0A6M1R079-F1
#
_entry.id   AF-A0A6M1R079-F1
#
_cell.length_a   1.000
_cell.length_b   1.000
_cell.length_c   1.000
_cell.angle_alpha   90.00
_cell.angle_beta   90.00
_cell.angle_gamma   90.00
#
_symmetry.space_group_name_H-M   'P 1'
#
loop_
_entity.id
_entity.type
_entity.pdbx_description
1 polymer ?
#
loop_
_entity_poly.entity_id
_entity_poly.type
_entity_poly.pdbx_seq_one_letter_code
_entity_poly.pdbx_strand_id
1 'polypeptide(L)'
;MREAWIDSARGLAIILVVLFHAVINLDLVGLAGPWSRLAYTLDTFRMPLFFFLAGLLAPALLARPLREVLRTRCLTLIYLYVLWCLLLGAFRELLPHSPPGGVAAVARALIEPNVYLWFLYTLCLFTLAGWLTRRLPAWLVVGTALIVSAVFAAGLVSTGDVPWDKTFRYWFFFVLASRAAPRVRSVVPRMRLVHVVGVGVAYVVVLGFFLYVADDRIIFVRPMLGLLAVAAGCGLGVLIARIPALGFVRHLGTRTLPIYVVHAFPITAAAALLAGRAVDWPPGAGLVAVPLLTLASILLALALDRPVTGRVRGVFDFPVARWTAKRALSGQRAYSVT
;
A
#
# COMPACT_ATOMS: atom_id res chain seq x y z
N MET A 1 -8.88 1.96 21.26
CA MET A 1 -9.96 1.46 20.40
C MET A 1 -9.46 1.35 18.96
N ARG A 2 -9.79 0.30 18.20
CA ARG A 2 -9.52 0.27 16.74
C ARG A 2 -10.48 1.24 16.06
N GLU A 3 -9.96 2.10 15.19
CA GLU A 3 -10.76 3.11 14.49
C GLU A 3 -11.32 2.52 13.19
N ALA A 4 -12.64 2.31 13.13
CA ALA A 4 -13.31 1.61 12.02
C ALA A 4 -13.11 2.29 10.65
N TRP A 5 -12.93 3.61 10.62
CA TRP A 5 -12.67 4.36 9.39
C TRP A 5 -11.27 4.08 8.82
N ILE A 6 -10.27 3.80 9.67
CA ILE A 6 -8.91 3.42 9.24
C ILE A 6 -8.96 2.06 8.57
N ASP A 7 -9.67 1.10 9.17
CA ASP A 7 -9.87 -0.22 8.58
C ASP A 7 -10.63 -0.11 7.26
N SER A 8 -11.68 0.71 7.18
CA SER A 8 -12.45 0.91 5.93
C SER A 8 -11.61 1.56 4.83
N ALA A 9 -10.79 2.59 5.16
CA ALA A 9 -9.89 3.23 4.22
C ALA A 9 -8.80 2.26 3.71
N ARG A 10 -8.28 1.38 4.59
CA ARG A 10 -7.39 0.28 4.20
C ARG A 10 -8.05 -0.73 3.27
N GLY A 11 -9.31 -1.06 3.54
CA GLY A 11 -10.12 -1.94 2.71
C GLY A 11 -10.31 -1.37 1.30
N LEU A 12 -10.65 -0.09 1.21
CA LEU A 12 -10.73 0.61 -0.07
C LEU A 12 -9.37 0.61 -0.79
N ALA A 13 -8.30 0.96 -0.09
CA ALA A 13 -6.95 1.01 -0.67
C ALA A 13 -6.50 -0.35 -1.19
N ILE A 14 -6.75 -1.45 -0.46
CA ILE A 14 -6.32 -2.79 -0.89
C ILE A 14 -7.09 -3.24 -2.14
N ILE A 15 -8.39 -2.97 -2.22
CA ILE A 15 -9.19 -3.27 -3.41
C ILE A 15 -8.60 -2.56 -4.63
N LEU A 16 -8.28 -1.27 -4.51
CA LEU A 16 -7.70 -0.49 -5.60
C LEU A 16 -6.29 -0.96 -5.99
N VAL A 17 -5.49 -1.47 -5.06
CA VAL A 17 -4.18 -2.08 -5.37
C VAL A 17 -4.36 -3.35 -6.20
N VAL A 18 -5.28 -4.24 -5.80
CA VAL A 18 -5.54 -5.47 -6.55
C VAL A 18 -6.12 -5.15 -7.93
N LEU A 19 -7.07 -4.22 -8.00
CA LEU A 19 -7.66 -3.74 -9.26
C LEU A 19 -6.58 -3.22 -10.21
N PHE A 20 -5.68 -2.35 -9.72
CA PHE A 20 -4.60 -1.81 -10.54
C PHE A 20 -3.70 -2.93 -11.11
N HIS A 21 -3.32 -3.91 -10.30
CA HIS A 21 -2.48 -5.01 -10.78
C HIS A 21 -3.22 -5.90 -11.79
N ALA A 22 -4.53 -6.11 -11.62
CA ALA A 22 -5.35 -6.80 -12.60
C ALA A 22 -5.38 -6.02 -13.93
N VAL A 23 -5.57 -4.70 -13.87
CA VAL A 23 -5.57 -3.82 -15.04
C VAL A 23 -4.25 -3.88 -15.80
N ILE A 24 -3.12 -3.55 -15.17
CA ILE A 24 -1.84 -3.47 -15.88
C ILE A 24 -1.40 -4.81 -16.49
N ASN A 25 -1.84 -5.94 -15.91
CA ASN A 25 -1.50 -7.26 -16.43
C ASN A 25 -2.44 -7.70 -17.57
N LEU A 26 -3.73 -7.37 -17.47
CA LEU A 26 -4.68 -7.64 -18.56
C LEU A 26 -4.49 -6.67 -19.73
N ASP A 27 -3.93 -5.49 -19.50
CA ASP A 27 -3.59 -4.52 -20.55
C ASP A 27 -2.52 -5.07 -21.50
N LEU A 28 -1.58 -5.89 -20.99
CA LEU A 28 -0.55 -6.57 -21.79
C LEU A 28 -1.13 -7.51 -22.86
N VAL A 29 -2.37 -7.96 -22.68
CA VAL A 29 -3.09 -8.85 -23.59
C VAL A 29 -4.34 -8.19 -24.18
N GLY A 30 -4.44 -6.86 -24.10
CA GLY A 30 -5.54 -6.07 -24.67
C GLY A 30 -6.90 -6.23 -23.97
N LEU A 31 -6.94 -6.81 -22.76
CA LEU A 31 -8.18 -7.17 -22.06
C LEU A 31 -8.54 -6.19 -20.92
N ALA A 32 -7.81 -5.10 -20.73
CA ALA A 32 -8.12 -4.12 -19.67
C ALA A 32 -9.25 -3.15 -20.01
N GLY A 33 -9.50 -2.86 -21.30
CA GLY A 33 -10.59 -1.99 -21.75
C GLY A 33 -10.55 -0.58 -21.10
N PRO A 34 -11.68 -0.02 -20.66
CA PRO A 34 -11.70 1.34 -20.10
C PRO A 34 -11.04 1.45 -18.72
N TRP A 35 -10.75 0.32 -18.06
CA TRP A 35 -10.12 0.32 -16.75
C TRP A 35 -8.69 0.85 -16.78
N SER A 36 -7.97 0.76 -17.91
CA SER A 36 -6.60 1.29 -18.05
C SER A 36 -6.56 2.77 -17.72
N ARG A 37 -7.43 3.58 -18.34
CA ARG A 37 -7.54 5.03 -18.05
C ARG A 37 -7.81 5.28 -16.57
N LEU A 38 -8.81 4.60 -16.00
CA LEU A 38 -9.17 4.78 -14.59
C LEU A 38 -8.01 4.42 -13.63
N ALA A 39 -7.31 3.31 -13.91
CA ALA A 39 -6.24 2.80 -13.06
C ALA A 39 -5.03 3.75 -13.01
N TYR A 40 -4.66 4.34 -14.14
CA TYR A 40 -3.59 5.35 -14.21
C TYR A 40 -4.01 6.66 -13.55
N THR A 41 -5.26 7.09 -13.70
CA THR A 41 -5.79 8.27 -13.00
C THR A 41 -5.72 8.11 -11.48
N LEU A 42 -6.04 6.92 -10.97
CA LEU A 42 -6.02 6.60 -9.53
C LEU A 42 -4.63 6.27 -8.98
N ASP A 43 -3.55 6.43 -9.76
CA ASP A 43 -2.17 6.20 -9.28
C ASP A 43 -1.83 7.08 -8.07
N THR A 44 -2.36 8.31 -8.05
CA THR A 44 -2.19 9.29 -6.96
C THR A 44 -2.97 8.97 -5.69
N PHE A 45 -3.80 7.92 -5.69
CA PHE A 45 -4.69 7.60 -4.57
C PHE A 45 -4.20 6.43 -3.73
N ARG A 46 -4.05 5.26 -4.36
CA ARG A 46 -3.92 3.96 -3.66
C ARG A 46 -2.68 3.84 -2.75
N MET A 47 -1.49 4.15 -3.26
CA MET A 47 -0.24 4.03 -2.49
C MET A 47 -0.04 5.19 -1.51
N PRO A 48 -0.30 6.46 -1.88
CA PRO A 48 -0.32 7.56 -0.91
C PRO A 48 -1.21 7.29 0.30
N LEU A 49 -2.43 6.77 0.08
CA LEU A 49 -3.35 6.44 1.16
C LEU A 49 -2.78 5.35 2.08
N PHE A 50 -2.20 4.28 1.53
CA PHE A 50 -1.57 3.24 2.34
C PHE A 50 -0.43 3.77 3.21
N PHE A 51 0.49 4.54 2.63
CA PHE A 51 1.61 5.11 3.38
C PHE A 51 1.14 6.14 4.42
N PHE A 52 0.13 6.95 4.10
CA PHE A 52 -0.50 7.87 5.05
C PHE A 52 -1.11 7.11 6.23
N LEU A 53 -1.94 6.09 5.98
CA LEU A 53 -2.54 5.27 7.04
C LEU A 53 -1.50 4.50 7.86
N ALA A 54 -0.39 4.09 7.24
CA ALA A 54 0.73 3.49 7.96
C ALA A 54 1.44 4.51 8.86
N GLY A 55 1.66 5.73 8.37
CA GLY A 55 2.21 6.85 9.14
C GLY A 55 1.33 7.24 10.32
N LEU A 56 0.00 7.23 10.17
CA LEU A 56 -0.93 7.49 11.28
C LEU A 56 -0.81 6.50 12.45
N LEU A 57 -0.37 5.27 12.19
CA LEU A 57 -0.17 4.25 13.22
C LEU A 57 1.26 4.20 13.76
N ALA A 58 2.20 4.90 13.12
CA ALA A 58 3.62 4.85 13.46
C ALA A 58 4.02 5.49 14.80
N PRO A 59 3.38 6.55 15.35
CA PRO A 59 3.93 7.30 16.49
C PRO A 59 4.28 6.45 17.72
N ALA A 60 3.38 5.54 18.11
CA ALA A 60 3.59 4.65 19.26
C ALA A 60 4.71 3.62 19.03
N LEU A 61 5.01 3.29 17.77
CA LEU A 61 6.15 2.45 17.39
C LEU A 61 7.44 3.28 17.41
N LEU A 62 7.43 4.47 16.80
CA LEU A 62 8.61 5.34 16.68
C LEU A 62 9.13 5.88 18.02
N ALA A 63 8.26 5.96 19.04
CA ALA A 63 8.66 6.30 20.40
C ALA A 63 9.58 5.25 21.05
N ARG A 64 9.55 3.99 20.58
CA ARG A 64 10.28 2.86 21.18
C ARG A 64 11.78 2.89 20.86
N PRO A 65 12.62 2.15 21.61
CA PRO A 65 14.03 1.96 21.26
C PRO A 65 14.19 1.33 19.87
N LEU A 66 15.24 1.70 19.13
CA LEU A 66 15.49 1.23 17.75
C LEU A 66 15.43 -0.30 17.67
N ARG A 67 16.06 -1.00 18.61
CA ARG A 67 16.07 -2.46 18.67
C ARG A 67 14.66 -3.06 18.69
N GLU A 68 13.71 -2.44 19.38
CA GLU A 68 12.33 -2.91 19.42
C GLU A 68 11.62 -2.60 18.09
N VAL A 69 11.85 -1.43 17.49
CA VAL A 69 11.30 -1.08 16.17
C VAL A 69 11.79 -2.05 15.09
N LEU A 70 13.09 -2.36 15.10
CA LEU A 70 13.70 -3.31 14.19
C LEU A 70 13.09 -4.69 14.36
N ARG A 71 13.04 -5.22 15.59
CA ARG A 71 12.55 -6.57 15.85
C ARG A 71 11.06 -6.74 15.61
N THR A 72 10.24 -5.79 16.06
CA THR A 72 8.77 -5.94 16.04
C THR A 72 8.12 -5.53 14.73
N ARG A 73 8.81 -4.71 13.92
CA ARG A 73 8.26 -4.20 12.66
C ARG A 73 9.14 -4.52 11.45
N CYS A 74 10.38 -4.06 11.46
CA CYS A 74 11.25 -4.13 10.28
C CYS A 74 11.58 -5.58 9.91
N LEU A 75 11.95 -6.40 10.91
CA LEU A 75 12.25 -7.81 10.74
C LEU A 75 11.07 -8.57 10.11
N THR A 76 9.85 -8.34 10.60
CA THR A 76 8.64 -8.97 10.04
C THR A 76 8.37 -8.50 8.62
N LEU A 77 8.48 -7.20 8.33
CA LEU A 77 8.25 -6.67 6.98
C LEU A 77 9.27 -7.21 5.98
N ILE A 78 10.56 -7.22 6.33
CA ILE A 78 11.62 -7.73 5.47
C ILE A 78 11.51 -9.25 5.31
N TYR A 79 11.24 -9.99 6.38
CA TYR A 79 11.00 -11.43 6.30
C TYR A 79 9.87 -11.76 5.33
N LEU A 80 8.71 -11.11 5.49
CA LEU A 80 7.57 -11.33 4.60
C LEU A 80 7.88 -10.89 3.17
N TYR A 81 8.56 -9.77 2.99
CA TYR A 81 9.01 -9.33 1.67
C TYR A 81 9.86 -10.40 0.98
N VAL A 82 10.91 -10.90 1.65
CA VAL A 82 11.80 -11.92 1.09
C VAL A 82 11.05 -13.22 0.83
N LEU A 83 10.30 -13.74 1.82
CA LEU A 83 9.54 -14.98 1.68
C LEU A 83 8.58 -14.94 0.48
N TRP A 84 7.77 -13.88 0.40
CA TRP A 84 6.76 -13.78 -0.65
C TRP A 84 7.35 -13.44 -2.02
N CYS A 85 8.48 -12.72 -2.09
CA CYS A 85 9.24 -12.56 -3.32
C CYS A 85 9.78 -13.90 -3.83
N LEU A 86 10.32 -14.75 -2.94
CA LEU A 86 10.80 -16.09 -3.30
C LEU A 86 9.66 -16.97 -3.82
N LEU A 87 8.54 -17.02 -3.11
CA LEU A 87 7.37 -17.80 -3.51
C LEU A 87 6.80 -17.33 -4.84
N LEU A 88 6.66 -16.01 -5.03
CA LEU A 88 6.15 -15.46 -6.29
C LEU A 88 7.13 -15.69 -7.44
N GLY A 89 8.44 -15.56 -7.20
CA GLY A 89 9.48 -15.85 -8.20
C GLY A 89 9.44 -17.31 -8.64
N ALA A 90 9.47 -18.24 -7.69
CA ALA A 90 9.36 -19.68 -7.96
C ALA A 90 8.06 -20.03 -8.69
N PHE A 91 6.94 -19.43 -8.30
CA PHE A 91 5.67 -19.63 -9.00
C PHE A 91 5.71 -19.16 -10.46
N ARG A 92 6.35 -18.02 -10.75
CA ARG A 92 6.47 -17.48 -12.10
C ARG A 92 7.33 -18.34 -13.02
N GLU A 93 8.34 -19.03 -12.48
CA GLU A 93 9.14 -19.99 -13.24
C GLU A 93 8.34 -21.22 -13.70
N LEU A 94 7.22 -21.52 -13.02
CA LEU A 94 6.30 -22.59 -13.42
C LEU A 94 5.27 -22.12 -14.47
N LEU A 95 5.18 -20.82 -14.74
CA LEU A 95 4.23 -20.26 -15.70
C LEU A 95 4.81 -20.26 -17.12
N PRO A 96 3.94 -20.33 -18.15
CA PRO A 96 4.36 -20.14 -19.54
C PRO A 96 5.04 -18.77 -19.71
N HIS A 97 6.06 -18.73 -20.58
CA HIS A 97 6.72 -17.48 -20.99
C HIS A 97 7.43 -16.78 -19.80
N SER A 98 7.93 -17.58 -18.84
CA SER A 98 8.68 -17.06 -17.69
C SER A 98 9.86 -16.21 -18.15
N PRO A 99 10.03 -14.98 -17.62
CA PRO A 99 11.21 -14.18 -17.90
C PRO A 99 12.46 -14.91 -17.38
N PRO A 100 13.55 -15.02 -18.16
CA PRO A 100 14.74 -15.75 -17.75
C PRO A 100 15.36 -15.09 -16.52
N GLY A 101 15.55 -15.85 -15.44
CA GLY A 101 16.01 -15.26 -14.18
C GLY A 101 16.55 -16.25 -13.16
N GLY A 102 15.88 -17.38 -12.93
CA GLY A 102 16.31 -18.40 -11.98
C GLY A 102 16.73 -17.83 -10.62
N VAL A 103 17.84 -18.34 -10.07
CA VAL A 103 18.39 -17.90 -8.77
C VAL A 103 18.87 -16.44 -8.79
N ALA A 104 19.29 -15.91 -9.96
CA ALA A 104 19.75 -14.53 -10.08
C ALA A 104 18.60 -13.50 -9.97
N ALA A 105 17.39 -13.86 -10.42
CA ALA A 105 16.19 -13.03 -10.19
C ALA A 105 15.81 -12.97 -8.70
N VAL A 106 16.00 -14.07 -7.98
CA VAL A 106 15.81 -14.14 -6.53
C VAL A 106 16.80 -13.25 -5.79
N ALA A 107 18.08 -13.27 -6.16
CA ALA A 107 19.11 -12.42 -5.54
C ALA A 107 18.85 -10.92 -5.81
N ARG A 108 18.45 -10.57 -7.04
CA ARG A 108 18.08 -9.18 -7.40
C ARG A 108 16.89 -8.67 -6.60
N ALA A 109 15.90 -9.52 -6.31
CA ALA A 109 14.75 -9.14 -5.49
C ALA A 109 15.10 -8.68 -4.06
N LEU A 110 16.32 -8.96 -3.55
CA LEU A 110 16.79 -8.43 -2.26
C LEU A 110 17.24 -6.96 -2.32
N ILE A 111 17.64 -6.48 -3.50
CA ILE A 111 18.23 -5.15 -3.72
C ILE A 111 17.24 -4.25 -4.47
N GLU A 112 16.53 -4.82 -5.46
CA GLU A 112 15.52 -4.15 -6.28
C GLU A 112 14.12 -4.50 -5.75
N PRO A 113 13.34 -3.52 -5.27
CA PRO A 113 12.04 -3.81 -4.70
C PRO A 113 11.08 -4.39 -5.74
N ASN A 114 10.53 -5.57 -5.49
CA ASN A 114 9.61 -6.22 -6.42
C ASN A 114 8.36 -5.35 -6.69
N VAL A 115 7.95 -5.23 -7.95
CA VAL A 115 6.80 -4.41 -8.39
C VAL A 115 5.50 -4.67 -7.62
N TYR A 116 5.27 -5.90 -7.16
CA TYR A 116 4.09 -6.26 -6.38
C TYR A 116 4.27 -6.05 -4.88
N LEU A 117 5.48 -6.28 -4.33
CA LEU A 117 5.73 -6.42 -2.89
C LEU A 117 6.53 -5.26 -2.26
N TRP A 118 6.97 -4.29 -3.07
CA TRP A 118 7.82 -3.16 -2.65
C TRP A 118 7.26 -2.36 -1.46
N PHE A 119 5.93 -2.30 -1.26
CA PHE A 119 5.35 -1.58 -0.12
C PHE A 119 5.90 -2.05 1.22
N LEU A 120 6.13 -3.37 1.39
CA LEU A 120 6.67 -3.93 2.64
C LEU A 120 8.09 -3.42 2.89
N TYR A 121 8.91 -3.44 1.84
CA TYR A 121 10.28 -2.94 1.86
C TYR A 121 10.32 -1.43 2.15
N THR A 122 9.56 -0.64 1.42
CA THR A 122 9.48 0.82 1.60
C THR A 122 8.94 1.19 2.97
N LEU A 123 7.97 0.45 3.50
CA LEU A 123 7.43 0.73 4.83
C LEU A 123 8.45 0.47 5.94
N CYS A 124 9.35 -0.51 5.75
CA CYS A 124 10.51 -0.70 6.61
C CYS A 124 11.40 0.56 6.57
N LEU A 125 11.79 1.01 5.38
CA LEU A 125 12.62 2.22 5.20
C LEU A 125 11.98 3.46 5.82
N PHE A 126 10.69 3.69 5.58
CA PHE A 126 9.97 4.83 6.16
C PHE A 126 9.89 4.75 7.68
N THR A 127 9.74 3.56 8.24
CA THR A 127 9.76 3.36 9.69
C THR A 127 11.13 3.72 10.27
N LEU A 128 12.22 3.33 9.61
CA LEU A 128 13.59 3.68 10.01
C LEU A 128 13.86 5.17 9.87
N ALA A 129 13.54 5.78 8.74
CA ALA A 129 13.68 7.21 8.50
C ALA A 129 12.83 8.03 9.50
N GLY A 130 11.60 7.58 9.77
CA GLY A 130 10.73 8.17 10.78
C GLY A 130 11.33 8.08 12.18
N TRP A 131 11.97 6.96 12.52
CA TRP A 131 12.64 6.79 13.81
C TRP A 131 13.89 7.68 13.91
N LEU A 132 14.73 7.71 12.88
CA LEU A 132 15.95 8.51 12.85
C LEU A 132 15.65 10.01 12.99
N THR A 133 14.58 10.46 12.31
CA THR A 133 14.18 11.87 12.32
C THR A 133 13.28 12.24 13.50
N ARG A 134 12.92 11.32 14.40
CA ARG A 134 11.86 11.53 15.41
C ARG A 134 12.09 12.70 16.37
N ARG A 135 13.36 13.09 16.59
CA ARG A 135 13.76 14.21 17.45
C ARG A 135 13.85 15.55 16.70
N LEU A 136 13.84 15.53 15.38
CA LEU A 136 13.88 16.74 14.55
C LEU A 136 12.51 17.44 14.54
N PRO A 137 12.48 18.78 14.39
CA PRO A 137 11.24 19.53 14.33
C PRO A 137 10.37 19.08 13.15
N ALA A 138 9.06 18.99 13.37
CA ALA A 138 8.13 18.41 12.40
C ALA A 138 8.13 19.16 11.05
N TRP A 139 8.22 20.49 11.08
CA TRP A 139 8.21 21.32 9.87
C TRP A 139 9.41 21.01 8.97
N LEU A 140 10.59 20.75 9.55
CA LEU A 140 11.80 20.43 8.80
C LEU A 140 11.64 19.09 8.08
N VAL A 141 11.23 18.04 8.80
CA VAL A 141 11.11 16.69 8.22
C VAL A 141 9.98 16.62 7.19
N VAL A 142 8.84 17.26 7.46
CA VAL A 142 7.73 17.34 6.50
C VAL A 142 8.11 18.15 5.26
N GLY A 143 8.79 19.29 5.45
CA GLY A 143 9.28 20.13 4.36
C GLY A 143 10.28 19.40 3.46
N THR A 144 11.29 18.74 4.05
CA THR A 144 12.24 17.90 3.30
C THR A 144 11.51 16.79 2.54
N ALA A 145 10.58 16.08 3.20
CA ALA A 145 9.84 15.01 2.55
C ALA A 145 8.96 15.51 1.40
N LEU A 146 8.37 16.70 1.53
CA LEU A 146 7.61 17.36 0.46
C LEU A 146 8.50 17.72 -0.74
N ILE A 147 9.69 18.28 -0.50
CA ILE A 147 10.65 18.61 -1.56
C ILE A 147 11.09 17.34 -2.30
N VAL A 148 11.51 16.31 -1.56
CA VAL A 148 11.88 15.01 -2.14
C VAL A 148 10.72 14.42 -2.96
N SER A 149 9.52 14.42 -2.38
CA SER A 149 8.32 13.95 -3.08
C SER A 149 8.07 14.72 -4.37
N ALA A 150 8.18 16.05 -4.34
CA ALA A 150 7.91 16.91 -5.48
C ALA A 150 8.93 16.73 -6.62
N VAL A 151 10.22 16.64 -6.31
CA VAL A 151 11.30 16.47 -7.29
C VAL A 151 11.22 15.11 -7.99
N PHE A 152 11.01 14.01 -7.23
CA PHE A 152 10.82 12.67 -7.80
C PHE A 152 9.46 12.50 -8.50
N ALA A 153 8.43 13.24 -8.08
CA ALA A 153 7.14 13.22 -8.75
C ALA A 153 7.19 13.95 -10.10
N ALA A 154 7.90 15.07 -10.16
CA ALA A 154 8.12 15.85 -11.38
C ALA A 154 9.09 15.17 -12.38
N GLY A 155 9.74 14.07 -11.99
CA GLY A 155 10.72 13.39 -12.84
C GLY A 155 12.05 14.14 -13.01
N LEU A 156 12.32 15.14 -12.15
CA LEU A 156 13.59 15.89 -12.16
C LEU A 156 14.76 15.04 -11.63
N VAL A 157 14.45 14.08 -10.77
CA VAL A 157 15.37 13.06 -10.28
C VAL A 157 14.70 11.70 -10.47
N SER A 158 15.46 10.75 -11.00
CA SER A 158 15.07 9.34 -11.08
C SER A 158 16.27 8.48 -10.71
N THR A 159 16.02 7.39 -9.99
CA THR A 159 17.02 6.36 -9.70
C THR A 159 17.15 5.35 -10.85
N GLY A 160 16.34 5.47 -11.92
CA GLY A 160 16.23 4.48 -12.99
C GLY A 160 15.38 3.26 -12.62
N ASP A 161 14.85 3.20 -11.39
CA ASP A 161 14.05 2.10 -10.87
C ASP A 161 12.71 2.64 -10.33
N VAL A 162 11.60 2.16 -10.91
CA VAL A 162 10.25 2.66 -10.62
C VAL A 162 9.87 2.48 -9.14
N PRO A 163 10.07 1.30 -8.51
CA PRO A 163 9.87 1.14 -7.06
C PRO A 163 10.65 2.13 -6.17
N TRP A 164 11.90 2.44 -6.51
CA TRP A 164 12.69 3.42 -5.78
C TRP A 164 12.17 4.85 -5.97
N ASP A 165 11.86 5.25 -7.20
CA ASP A 165 11.26 6.57 -7.48
C ASP A 165 9.93 6.75 -6.73
N LYS A 166 9.11 5.70 -6.70
CA LYS A 166 7.86 5.66 -5.91
C LYS A 166 8.13 5.75 -4.40
N THR A 167 9.18 5.11 -3.91
CA THR A 167 9.58 5.21 -2.50
C THR A 167 9.86 6.65 -2.11
N PHE A 168 10.66 7.38 -2.86
CA PHE A 168 10.93 8.79 -2.55
C PHE A 168 9.69 9.67 -2.74
N ARG A 169 8.90 9.42 -3.80
CA ARG A 169 7.63 10.10 -4.05
C ARG A 169 6.65 10.02 -2.89
N TYR A 170 6.54 8.87 -2.23
CA TYR A 170 5.52 8.63 -1.21
C TYR A 170 5.96 8.87 0.23
N TRP A 171 7.25 9.17 0.45
CA TRP A 171 7.78 9.42 1.79
C TRP A 171 7.05 10.55 2.52
N PHE A 172 6.69 11.62 1.78
CA PHE A 172 5.90 12.73 2.27
C PHE A 172 4.61 12.31 2.99
N PHE A 173 3.83 11.40 2.42
CA PHE A 173 2.53 11.00 2.98
C PHE A 173 2.69 10.28 4.31
N PHE A 174 3.70 9.41 4.43
CA PHE A 174 4.01 8.73 5.69
C PHE A 174 4.47 9.71 6.77
N VAL A 175 5.41 10.60 6.43
CA VAL A 175 5.96 11.58 7.38
C VAL A 175 4.86 12.53 7.85
N LEU A 176 4.12 13.13 6.93
CA LEU A 176 3.01 14.05 7.24
C LEU A 176 2.03 13.39 8.20
N ALA A 177 1.59 12.16 7.90
CA ALA A 177 0.66 11.43 8.74
C ALA A 177 1.24 11.14 10.13
N SER A 178 2.51 10.72 10.21
CA SER A 178 3.15 10.41 11.50
C SER A 178 3.28 11.65 12.40
N ARG A 179 3.55 12.83 11.83
CA ARG A 179 3.70 14.09 12.56
C ARG A 179 2.36 14.75 12.88
N ALA A 180 1.34 14.54 12.05
CA ALA A 180 0.01 15.11 12.23
C ALA A 180 -1.01 14.14 12.87
N ALA A 181 -0.59 12.95 13.31
CA ALA A 181 -1.49 11.87 13.70
C ALA A 181 -2.59 12.27 14.71
N PRO A 182 -2.31 13.02 15.80
CA PRO A 182 -3.36 13.43 16.74
C PRO A 182 -4.42 14.35 16.11
N ARG A 183 -4.00 15.27 15.24
CA ARG A 183 -4.89 16.19 14.53
C ARG A 183 -5.74 15.44 13.50
N VAL A 184 -5.13 14.55 12.72
CA VAL A 184 -5.85 13.79 11.69
C VAL A 184 -6.90 12.88 12.35
N ARG A 185 -6.54 12.17 13.43
CA ARG A 185 -7.48 11.30 14.15
C ARG A 185 -8.61 12.03 14.85
N SER A 186 -8.46 13.32 15.14
CA SER A 186 -9.57 14.13 15.69
C SER A 186 -10.44 14.74 14.58
N VAL A 187 -9.85 15.17 13.47
CA VAL A 187 -10.57 15.87 12.39
C VAL A 187 -11.29 14.90 11.45
N VAL A 188 -10.62 13.85 10.95
CA VAL A 188 -11.15 12.96 9.92
C VAL A 188 -12.49 12.31 10.32
N PRO A 189 -12.68 11.76 11.53
CA PRO A 189 -13.96 11.15 11.91
C PRO A 189 -15.17 12.09 11.84
N ARG A 190 -14.94 13.40 11.89
CA ARG A 190 -15.98 14.44 11.81
C ARG A 190 -16.39 14.79 10.38
N MET A 191 -15.69 14.25 9.38
CA MET A 191 -16.06 14.44 7.98
C MET A 191 -17.50 13.97 7.73
N ARG A 192 -18.19 14.71 6.87
CA ARG A 192 -19.57 14.49 6.43
C ARG A 192 -19.56 14.34 4.91
N LEU A 193 -20.64 13.84 4.33
CA LEU A 193 -20.74 13.64 2.89
C LEU A 193 -20.33 14.88 2.10
N VAL A 194 -20.78 16.07 2.49
CA VAL A 194 -20.41 17.36 1.85
C VAL A 194 -18.90 17.61 1.81
N HIS A 195 -18.16 17.23 2.86
CA HIS A 195 -16.71 17.39 2.90
C HIS A 195 -16.03 16.40 1.95
N VAL A 196 -16.51 15.15 1.91
CA VAL A 196 -15.95 14.11 1.03
C VAL A 196 -16.22 14.46 -0.43
N VAL A 197 -17.45 14.89 -0.75
CA VAL A 197 -17.83 15.36 -2.09
C VAL A 197 -17.01 16.60 -2.45
N GLY A 198 -16.88 17.58 -1.56
CA GLY A 198 -16.09 18.80 -1.81
C GLY A 198 -14.62 18.50 -2.11
N VAL A 199 -13.97 17.62 -1.33
CA VAL A 199 -12.59 17.19 -1.59
C VAL A 199 -12.50 16.36 -2.87
N GLY A 200 -13.50 15.53 -3.17
CA GLY A 200 -13.57 14.76 -4.41
C GLY A 200 -13.70 15.64 -5.65
N VAL A 201 -14.56 16.66 -5.61
CA VAL A 201 -14.71 17.66 -6.68
C VAL A 201 -13.41 18.44 -6.84
N ALA A 202 -12.78 18.89 -5.75
CA ALA A 202 -11.48 19.55 -5.81
C ALA A 202 -10.41 18.66 -6.47
N TYR A 203 -10.36 17.37 -6.12
CA TYR A 203 -9.47 16.42 -6.77
C TYR A 203 -9.72 16.32 -8.28
N VAL A 204 -10.97 16.17 -8.71
CA VAL A 204 -11.32 16.06 -10.14
C VAL A 204 -11.02 17.34 -10.90
N VAL A 205 -11.33 18.51 -10.34
CA VAL A 205 -11.06 19.82 -10.97
C VAL A 205 -9.55 20.02 -11.13
N VAL A 206 -8.80 19.80 -10.06
CA VAL A 206 -7.34 19.96 -10.07
C VAL A 206 -6.70 18.96 -11.04
N LEU A 207 -7.14 17.70 -11.02
CA LEU A 207 -6.68 16.68 -11.96
C LEU A 207 -7.01 17.04 -13.41
N GLY A 208 -8.25 17.47 -13.69
CA GLY A 208 -8.68 17.86 -15.03
C GLY A 208 -7.94 19.07 -15.56
N PHE A 209 -7.72 20.08 -14.71
CA PHE A 209 -6.86 21.21 -15.03
C PHE A 209 -5.45 20.73 -15.41
N PHE A 210 -4.86 19.81 -14.66
CA PHE A 210 -3.53 19.31 -14.98
C PHE A 210 -3.49 18.48 -16.27
N LEU A 211 -4.45 17.59 -16.49
CA LEU A 211 -4.53 16.82 -17.74
C LEU A 211 -4.71 17.71 -18.98
N TYR A 212 -5.24 18.93 -18.82
CA TYR A 212 -5.51 19.86 -19.91
C TYR A 212 -4.43 20.94 -20.10
N VAL A 213 -3.84 21.45 -19.00
CA VAL A 213 -3.00 22.66 -18.99
C VAL A 213 -1.52 22.35 -18.79
N ALA A 214 -1.17 21.25 -18.11
CA ALA A 214 0.18 21.07 -17.58
C ALA A 214 0.80 19.72 -17.96
N ASP A 215 2.05 19.77 -18.40
CA ASP A 215 2.96 18.62 -18.41
C ASP A 215 3.07 18.08 -16.96
N ASP A 216 3.01 16.76 -16.79
CA ASP A 216 3.04 16.09 -15.49
C ASP A 216 4.39 16.19 -14.75
N ARG A 217 5.30 17.01 -15.30
CA ARG A 217 6.58 17.48 -14.75
C ARG A 217 6.49 18.73 -13.86
N ILE A 218 5.33 19.37 -13.70
CA ILE A 218 5.25 20.53 -12.78
C ILE A 218 5.48 20.08 -11.33
N ILE A 219 6.44 20.75 -10.67
CA ILE A 219 6.80 20.50 -9.28
C ILE A 219 5.59 20.74 -8.36
N PHE A 220 5.46 19.92 -7.32
CA PHE A 220 4.39 19.95 -6.29
C PHE A 220 2.98 19.52 -6.74
N VAL A 221 2.68 19.47 -8.02
CA VAL A 221 1.34 19.09 -8.52
C VAL A 221 0.92 17.70 -8.03
N ARG A 222 1.74 16.69 -8.29
CA ARG A 222 1.46 15.31 -7.92
C ARG A 222 1.34 15.10 -6.40
N PRO A 223 2.20 15.65 -5.52
CA PRO A 223 1.97 15.52 -4.08
C PRO A 223 0.72 16.26 -3.59
N MET A 224 0.34 17.40 -4.19
CA MET A 224 -0.92 18.08 -3.83
C MET A 224 -2.16 17.29 -4.27
N LEU A 225 -2.15 16.74 -5.49
CA LEU A 225 -3.17 15.79 -5.96
C LEU A 225 -3.26 14.57 -5.03
N GLY A 226 -2.11 14.03 -4.63
CA GLY A 226 -2.04 12.93 -3.67
C GLY A 226 -2.62 13.30 -2.30
N LEU A 227 -2.47 14.54 -1.82
CA LEU A 227 -3.08 14.99 -0.57
C LEU A 227 -4.61 15.04 -0.68
N LEU A 228 -5.14 15.58 -1.78
CA LEU A 228 -6.58 15.59 -2.03
C LEU A 228 -7.12 14.16 -2.13
N ALA A 229 -6.40 13.29 -2.83
CA ALA A 229 -6.74 11.88 -2.96
C ALA A 229 -6.74 11.16 -1.59
N VAL A 230 -5.71 11.37 -0.76
CA VAL A 230 -5.64 10.82 0.60
C VAL A 230 -6.78 11.35 1.48
N ALA A 231 -7.07 12.65 1.43
CA ALA A 231 -8.16 13.25 2.18
C ALA A 231 -9.53 12.69 1.75
N ALA A 232 -9.76 12.55 0.44
CA ALA A 232 -10.95 11.89 -0.11
C ALA A 232 -11.03 10.43 0.36
N GLY A 233 -9.92 9.68 0.32
CA GLY A 233 -9.88 8.28 0.75
C GLY A 233 -10.12 8.09 2.24
N CYS A 234 -9.58 8.96 3.10
CA CYS A 234 -9.90 8.99 4.52
C CYS A 234 -11.39 9.30 4.74
N GLY A 235 -11.93 10.30 4.03
CA GLY A 235 -13.34 10.67 4.08
C GLY A 235 -14.27 9.54 3.63
N LEU A 236 -13.96 8.87 2.52
CA LEU A 236 -14.66 7.68 2.05
C LEU A 236 -14.60 6.56 3.08
N GLY A 237 -13.45 6.34 3.73
CA GLY A 237 -13.32 5.40 4.84
C GLY A 237 -14.29 5.71 5.99
N VAL A 238 -14.51 6.98 6.31
CA VAL A 238 -15.49 7.41 7.33
C VAL A 238 -16.93 7.12 6.88
N LEU A 239 -17.28 7.43 5.63
CA LEU A 239 -18.62 7.17 5.10
C LEU A 239 -18.91 5.66 5.03
N ILE A 240 -17.97 4.87 4.52
CA ILE A 240 -18.05 3.41 4.45
C ILE A 240 -18.22 2.81 5.85
N ALA A 241 -17.48 3.30 6.84
CA ALA A 241 -17.57 2.81 8.22
C ALA A 241 -18.94 3.05 8.88
N ARG A 242 -19.76 3.96 8.34
CA ARG A 242 -21.13 4.24 8.82
C ARG A 242 -22.19 3.36 8.17
N ILE A 243 -21.86 2.62 7.10
CA ILE A 243 -22.82 1.82 6.33
C ILE A 243 -22.59 0.33 6.66
N PRO A 244 -23.50 -0.33 7.41
CA PRO A 244 -23.34 -1.73 7.81
C PRO A 244 -23.19 -2.69 6.62
N ALA A 245 -23.90 -2.42 5.52
CA ALA A 245 -23.82 -3.22 4.28
C ALA A 245 -22.42 -3.23 3.66
N LEU A 246 -21.60 -2.20 3.90
CA LEU A 246 -20.21 -2.14 3.44
C LEU A 246 -19.22 -2.66 4.48
N GLY A 247 -19.71 -3.40 5.50
CA GLY A 247 -18.88 -4.04 6.52
C GLY A 247 -17.81 -4.98 5.94
N PHE A 248 -18.03 -5.53 4.74
CA PHE A 248 -17.03 -6.33 4.04
C PHE A 248 -15.76 -5.51 3.71
N VAL A 249 -15.87 -4.22 3.35
CA VAL A 249 -14.71 -3.37 3.06
C VAL A 249 -13.85 -3.22 4.30
N ARG A 250 -14.49 -2.96 5.45
CA ARG A 250 -13.82 -2.95 6.74
C ARG A 250 -13.17 -4.30 7.06
N HIS A 251 -13.87 -5.40 6.77
CA HIS A 251 -13.32 -6.75 6.96
C HIS A 251 -12.04 -6.98 6.16
N LEU A 252 -12.03 -6.60 4.87
CA LEU A 252 -10.83 -6.64 4.02
C LEU A 252 -9.70 -5.78 4.59
N GLY A 253 -10.03 -4.60 5.11
CA GLY A 253 -9.08 -3.68 5.74
C GLY A 253 -8.38 -4.22 7.00
N THR A 254 -9.00 -5.17 7.70
CA THR A 254 -8.35 -5.88 8.82
C THR A 254 -7.40 -6.99 8.37
N ARG A 255 -7.46 -7.38 7.08
CA ARG A 255 -6.71 -8.47 6.44
C ARG A 255 -5.92 -8.01 5.22
N THR A 256 -5.45 -6.77 5.21
CA THR A 256 -4.74 -6.23 4.06
C THR A 256 -3.49 -7.01 3.70
N LEU A 257 -2.79 -7.57 4.70
CA LEU A 257 -1.51 -8.24 4.48
C LEU A 257 -1.65 -9.54 3.66
N PRO A 258 -2.52 -10.51 4.04
CA PRO A 258 -2.78 -11.69 3.19
C PRO A 258 -3.18 -11.31 1.76
N ILE A 259 -4.09 -10.34 1.60
CA ILE A 259 -4.54 -9.88 0.28
C ILE A 259 -3.36 -9.28 -0.50
N TYR A 260 -2.55 -8.44 0.15
CA TYR A 260 -1.41 -7.78 -0.46
C TYR A 260 -0.34 -8.76 -0.96
N VAL A 261 -0.07 -9.86 -0.26
CA VAL A 261 0.98 -10.79 -0.70
C VAL A 261 0.46 -11.85 -1.68
N VAL A 262 -0.80 -12.27 -1.56
CA VAL A 262 -1.39 -13.33 -2.38
C VAL A 262 -1.92 -12.83 -3.73
N HIS A 263 -2.41 -11.59 -3.84
CA HIS A 263 -3.10 -11.15 -5.06
C HIS A 263 -2.26 -11.25 -6.35
N ALA A 264 -0.93 -11.17 -6.24
CA ALA A 264 -0.04 -11.24 -7.39
C ALA A 264 -0.12 -12.60 -8.12
N PHE A 265 -0.33 -13.71 -7.40
CA PHE A 265 -0.31 -15.06 -7.98
C PHE A 265 -1.40 -15.29 -9.03
N PRO A 266 -2.70 -15.14 -8.73
CA PRO A 266 -3.75 -15.32 -9.74
C PRO A 266 -3.66 -14.30 -10.88
N ILE A 267 -3.19 -13.08 -10.59
CA ILE A 267 -3.02 -12.03 -11.61
C ILE A 267 -1.90 -12.39 -12.60
N THR A 268 -0.72 -12.77 -12.11
CA THR A 268 0.39 -13.14 -13.00
C THR A 268 0.10 -14.45 -13.72
N ALA A 269 -0.61 -15.39 -13.10
CA ALA A 269 -1.08 -16.60 -13.75
C ALA A 269 -2.04 -16.30 -14.91
N ALA A 270 -3.05 -15.46 -14.67
CA ALA A 270 -3.98 -15.06 -15.72
C ALA A 270 -3.24 -14.38 -16.89
N ALA A 271 -2.33 -13.44 -16.59
CA ALA A 271 -1.53 -12.76 -17.61
C ALA A 271 -0.70 -13.76 -18.44
N ALA A 272 0.02 -14.67 -17.79
CA ALA A 272 0.88 -15.64 -18.46
C ALA A 272 0.10 -16.67 -19.29
N LEU A 273 -1.07 -17.10 -18.80
CA LEU A 273 -1.92 -18.06 -19.51
C LEU A 273 -2.63 -17.44 -20.72
N LEU A 274 -2.87 -16.13 -20.70
CA LEU A 274 -3.47 -15.39 -21.80
C LEU A 274 -2.42 -14.86 -22.78
N ALA A 275 -1.18 -14.64 -22.33
CA ALA A 275 -0.07 -14.20 -23.15
C ALA A 275 0.17 -15.17 -24.32
N GLY A 276 0.49 -14.62 -25.49
CA GLY A 276 0.76 -15.41 -26.69
C GLY A 276 -0.47 -16.03 -27.37
N ARG A 277 -1.67 -15.85 -26.82
CA ARG A 277 -2.92 -16.28 -27.46
C ARG A 277 -3.50 -15.13 -28.28
N ALA A 278 -3.65 -15.34 -29.59
CA ALA A 278 -4.44 -14.45 -30.45
C ALA A 278 -5.93 -14.72 -30.21
N VAL A 279 -6.48 -14.18 -29.11
CA VAL A 279 -7.90 -14.26 -28.80
C VAL A 279 -8.55 -12.93 -29.13
N ASP A 280 -9.47 -12.95 -30.10
CA ASP A 280 -10.37 -11.83 -30.35
C ASP A 280 -11.43 -11.79 -29.25
N TRP A 281 -11.23 -10.92 -28.27
CA TRP A 281 -12.17 -10.76 -27.18
C TRP A 281 -13.43 -10.03 -27.67
N PRO A 282 -14.64 -10.48 -27.28
CA PRO A 282 -15.85 -9.77 -27.63
C PRO A 282 -15.82 -8.34 -27.04
N PRO A 283 -16.42 -7.36 -27.73
CA PRO A 283 -16.53 -6.00 -27.22
C PRO A 283 -17.08 -5.98 -25.78
N GLY A 284 -16.37 -5.29 -24.89
CA GLY A 284 -16.77 -5.20 -23.48
C GLY A 284 -16.26 -6.33 -22.58
N ALA A 285 -15.56 -7.36 -23.08
CA ALA A 285 -14.99 -8.41 -22.24
C ALA A 285 -14.11 -7.86 -21.10
N GLY A 286 -13.34 -6.81 -21.37
CA GLY A 286 -12.50 -6.14 -20.37
C GLY A 286 -13.28 -5.46 -19.24
N LEU A 287 -14.53 -5.04 -19.46
CA LEU A 287 -15.39 -4.50 -18.40
C LEU A 287 -15.63 -5.52 -17.28
N VAL A 288 -15.71 -6.80 -17.63
CA VAL A 288 -15.97 -7.90 -16.69
C VAL A 288 -14.67 -8.56 -16.22
N ALA A 289 -13.71 -8.76 -17.12
CA ALA A 289 -12.48 -9.50 -16.83
C ALA A 289 -11.68 -8.88 -15.68
N VAL A 290 -11.53 -7.56 -15.65
CA VAL A 290 -10.77 -6.84 -14.61
C VAL A 290 -11.43 -6.97 -13.23
N PRO A 291 -12.72 -6.63 -13.03
CA PRO A 291 -13.40 -6.86 -11.75
C PRO A 291 -13.42 -8.33 -11.33
N LEU A 292 -13.62 -9.25 -12.27
CA LEU A 292 -13.65 -10.69 -11.98
C LEU A 292 -12.29 -11.17 -11.46
N LEU A 293 -11.19 -10.81 -12.14
CA LEU A 293 -9.84 -11.17 -11.71
C LEU A 293 -9.50 -10.53 -10.36
N THR A 294 -9.93 -9.29 -10.13
CA THR A 294 -9.77 -8.59 -8.85
C THR A 294 -10.48 -9.34 -7.73
N LEU A 295 -11.76 -9.70 -7.95
CA LEU A 295 -12.57 -10.43 -6.99
C LEU A 295 -11.98 -11.81 -6.71
N ALA A 296 -11.63 -12.58 -7.75
CA ALA A 296 -11.01 -13.90 -7.63
C ALA A 296 -9.71 -13.83 -6.80
N SER A 297 -8.89 -12.80 -7.03
CA SER A 297 -7.64 -12.60 -6.29
C SER A 297 -7.86 -12.31 -4.80
N ILE A 298 -8.85 -11.49 -4.48
CA ILE A 298 -9.23 -11.19 -3.09
C ILE A 298 -9.81 -12.44 -2.42
N LEU A 299 -10.72 -13.16 -3.09
CA LEU A 299 -11.36 -14.36 -2.55
C LEU A 299 -10.33 -15.46 -2.30
N LEU A 300 -9.38 -15.67 -3.22
CA LEU A 300 -8.28 -16.61 -3.02
C LEU A 300 -7.45 -16.24 -1.78
N ALA A 301 -7.08 -14.96 -1.64
CA ALA A 301 -6.33 -14.51 -0.47
C ALA A 301 -7.09 -14.73 0.85
N LEU A 302 -8.40 -14.50 0.88
CA LEU A 302 -9.23 -14.76 2.05
C LEU A 302 -9.41 -16.26 2.33
N ALA A 303 -9.52 -17.07 1.27
CA ALA A 303 -9.60 -18.52 1.39
C ALA A 303 -8.32 -19.11 1.99
N LEU A 304 -7.15 -18.57 1.64
CA LEU A 304 -5.86 -18.95 2.22
C LEU A 304 -5.63 -18.38 3.62
N ASP A 305 -6.14 -17.17 3.92
CA ASP A 305 -6.04 -16.57 5.25
C ASP A 305 -6.75 -17.42 6.33
N ARG A 306 -7.96 -17.91 6.04
CA ARG A 306 -8.80 -18.67 6.99
C ARG A 306 -8.12 -19.88 7.63
N PRO A 307 -7.48 -20.79 6.87
CA PRO A 307 -6.81 -21.96 7.45
C PRO A 307 -5.42 -21.65 8.00
N VAL A 308 -4.73 -20.63 7.49
CA VAL A 308 -3.31 -20.37 7.80
C VAL A 308 -3.16 -19.46 9.02
N THR A 309 -3.92 -18.37 9.10
CA THR A 309 -3.74 -17.35 10.13
C THR A 309 -4.06 -17.92 11.51
N GLY A 310 -3.04 -17.95 12.38
CA GLY A 310 -3.12 -18.50 13.73
C GLY A 310 -2.83 -20.00 13.85
N ARG A 311 -2.75 -20.74 12.74
CA ARG A 311 -2.43 -22.18 12.73
C ARG A 311 -1.02 -22.47 12.21
N VAL A 312 -0.61 -21.79 11.14
CA VAL A 312 0.73 -21.93 10.55
C VAL A 312 1.48 -20.61 10.72
N ARG A 313 2.46 -20.61 11.63
CA ARG A 313 3.33 -19.45 11.85
C ARG A 313 4.32 -19.31 10.69
N GLY A 314 4.65 -18.07 10.35
CA GLY A 314 5.64 -17.76 9.31
C GLY A 314 5.06 -17.44 7.94
N VAL A 315 3.77 -17.69 7.68
CA VAL A 315 3.18 -17.43 6.35
C VAL A 315 2.70 -15.98 6.24
N PHE A 316 1.91 -15.52 7.19
CA PHE A 316 1.41 -14.14 7.26
C PHE A 316 1.95 -13.35 8.47
N ASP A 317 2.77 -13.99 9.29
CA ASP A 317 3.42 -13.41 10.46
C ASP A 317 4.88 -13.87 10.55
N PHE A 318 5.60 -13.39 11.57
CA PHE A 318 6.98 -13.82 11.78
C PHE A 318 7.02 -15.18 12.51
N PRO A 319 7.82 -16.17 12.06
CA PRO A 319 7.74 -17.54 12.56
C PRO A 319 8.12 -17.66 14.05
N VAL A 320 9.06 -16.84 14.53
CA VAL A 320 9.54 -16.88 15.92
C VAL A 320 8.89 -15.77 16.75
N ALA A 321 7.71 -16.05 17.32
CA ALA A 321 6.95 -15.09 18.13
C ALA A 321 7.75 -14.47 19.29
N ARG A 322 8.69 -15.21 19.90
CA ARG A 322 9.58 -14.69 20.97
C ARG A 322 10.48 -13.54 20.48
N TRP A 323 10.75 -13.46 19.18
CA TRP A 323 11.62 -12.45 18.61
C TRP A 323 10.90 -11.13 18.35
N THR A 324 9.59 -11.18 18.18
CA THR A 324 8.70 -10.04 17.88
C THR A 324 7.75 -9.71 19.03
N ALA A 325 7.72 -10.53 20.09
CA ALA A 325 6.96 -10.25 21.30
C ALA A 325 7.40 -8.93 21.92
N LYS A 326 6.41 -8.05 22.18
CA LYS A 326 6.62 -6.85 22.99
C LYS A 326 7.09 -7.33 24.36
N ARG A 327 8.33 -7.03 24.74
CA ARG A 327 8.75 -7.22 26.14
C ARG A 327 7.85 -6.32 26.97
N ALA A 328 6.97 -6.89 27.78
CA ALA A 328 6.37 -6.16 28.87
C ALA A 328 7.54 -5.64 29.71
N LEU A 329 7.65 -4.32 29.88
CA LEU A 329 8.60 -3.75 30.81
C LEU A 329 8.17 -4.24 32.20
N SER A 330 8.86 -5.27 32.71
CA SER A 330 8.79 -5.69 34.10
C SER A 330 9.35 -4.54 34.94
N GLY A 331 8.48 -3.68 35.45
CA GLY A 331 8.85 -2.47 36.19
C GLY A 331 7.87 -2.04 37.27
N GLN A 332 7.00 -2.94 37.74
CA GLN A 332 6.19 -2.71 38.95
C GLN A 332 6.09 -4.01 39.77
N ARG A 333 7.20 -4.37 40.42
CA ARG A 333 7.20 -5.21 41.64
C ARG A 333 8.32 -4.70 42.55
N ALA A 334 7.99 -3.66 43.31
CA ALA A 334 8.63 -3.15 44.53
C ALA A 334 7.81 -1.89 44.85
N TYR A 335 7.07 -1.75 45.94
CA TYR A 335 7.29 -2.15 47.32
C TYR A 335 5.94 -2.48 47.98
N SER A 336 5.83 -3.62 48.64
CA SER A 336 4.94 -3.80 49.79
C SER A 336 5.78 -4.42 50.90
N VAL A 337 6.45 -3.57 51.65
CA VAL A 337 7.07 -3.91 52.94
C VAL A 337 6.77 -2.73 53.85
N THR A 338 5.60 -2.76 54.48
CA THR A 338 5.35 -2.70 55.95
C THR A 338 3.87 -2.42 56.17
#